data_AF-R2PQ88-F1
#
_entry.id   AF-R2PQ88-F1
#
_cell.length_a   1.000
_cell.length_b   1.000
_cell.length_c   1.000
_cell.angle_alpha   90.00
_cell.angle_beta   90.00
_cell.angle_gamma   90.00
#
_symmetry.space_group_name_H-M   'P 1'
#
loop_
_entity.id
_entity.type
_entity.pdbx_description
1 polymer ?
#
loop_
_entity_poly.entity_id
_entity_poly.type
_entity_poly.pdbx_seq_one_letter_code
_entity_poly.pdbx_strand_id
1 'polypeptide(L)'
;MDFIKMTVDQLKVFLDENNVDYKDAKVKADYLLLAETVQVDQEGDSEVHILSEQPTSIAEKVKSAIKIERTETKKVDDVSYLKGRDYSQLTVGERAMIREQSPEYPGSEKGVEVRVTDRLATNWRIVKLADQSYSKLLKGVQYVLSQVDYDALKNEQVKVKTEATKTKCCGQAKYESIALLEVLND
;
A
#
# COMPACT_ATOMS: atom_id res chain seq x y z
N MET A 1 31.36 0.58 -7.20
CA MET A 1 31.12 0.61 -8.67
C MET A 1 31.41 2.04 -9.15
N ASP A 2 32.09 2.27 -10.28
CA ASP A 2 32.48 3.63 -10.73
C ASP A 2 31.38 4.27 -11.60
N PHE A 3 30.41 4.92 -10.95
CA PHE A 3 29.24 5.51 -11.60
C PHE A 3 29.59 6.65 -12.55
N ILE A 4 30.70 7.37 -12.30
CA ILE A 4 31.13 8.53 -13.11
C ILE A 4 31.38 8.12 -14.57
N LYS A 5 31.89 6.89 -14.77
CA LYS A 5 32.18 6.32 -16.10
C LYS A 5 30.94 5.75 -16.81
N MET A 6 29.82 5.57 -16.12
CA MET A 6 28.59 5.03 -16.71
C MET A 6 27.86 6.06 -17.56
N THR A 7 27.14 5.61 -18.58
CA THR A 7 26.25 6.47 -19.37
C THR A 7 24.94 6.73 -18.63
N VAL A 8 24.18 7.75 -19.05
CA VAL A 8 22.88 8.06 -18.41
C VAL A 8 21.92 6.87 -18.49
N ASP A 9 21.90 6.15 -19.60
CA ASP A 9 21.02 4.99 -19.77
C ASP A 9 21.41 3.83 -18.83
N GLN A 10 22.72 3.62 -18.61
CA GLN A 10 23.19 2.63 -17.64
C GLN A 10 22.85 3.03 -16.19
N LEU A 11 22.90 4.33 -15.87
CA LEU A 11 22.49 4.83 -14.56
C LEU A 11 20.97 4.68 -14.34
N LYS A 12 20.16 4.91 -15.37
CA LYS A 12 18.71 4.71 -15.31
C LYS A 12 18.34 3.25 -15.06
N VAL A 13 18.96 2.33 -15.78
CA VAL A 13 18.75 0.88 -15.56
C VAL A 13 19.13 0.50 -14.13
N PHE A 14 20.27 0.98 -13.63
CA PHE A 14 20.67 0.74 -12.23
C PHE A 14 19.66 1.30 -11.22
N LEU A 15 19.12 2.51 -11.46
CA LEU A 15 18.13 3.12 -10.57
C LEU A 15 16.77 2.40 -10.66
N ASP A 16 16.36 1.96 -11.86
CA ASP A 16 15.16 1.15 -12.07
C ASP A 16 15.26 -0.21 -11.34
N GLU A 17 16.41 -0.88 -11.44
CA GLU A 17 16.68 -2.15 -10.74
C GLU A 17 16.63 -2.01 -9.21
N ASN A 18 16.93 -0.81 -8.70
CA ASN A 18 16.90 -0.48 -7.27
C ASN A 18 15.63 0.28 -6.84
N ASN A 19 14.61 0.34 -7.70
CA ASN A 19 13.32 1.03 -7.46
C ASN A 19 13.46 2.51 -7.04
N VAL A 20 14.46 3.22 -7.55
CA VAL A 20 14.67 4.66 -7.27
C VAL A 20 14.03 5.50 -8.37
N ASP A 21 13.06 6.34 -8.00
CA ASP A 21 12.45 7.28 -8.95
C ASP A 21 13.43 8.41 -9.29
N TYR A 22 13.72 8.54 -10.59
CA TYR A 22 14.61 9.55 -11.15
C TYR A 22 13.88 10.50 -12.11
N LYS A 23 12.54 10.56 -12.11
CA LYS A 23 11.76 11.42 -13.03
C LYS A 23 12.13 12.90 -12.96
N ASP A 24 12.60 13.37 -11.81
CA ASP A 24 13.03 14.76 -11.61
C ASP A 24 14.51 15.01 -11.98
N ALA A 25 15.28 13.95 -12.30
CA ALA A 25 16.66 14.06 -12.74
C ALA A 25 16.74 14.54 -14.20
N LYS A 26 17.31 15.72 -14.42
CA LYS A 26 17.37 16.38 -15.73
C LYS A 26 18.76 16.36 -16.35
N VAL A 27 19.80 16.26 -15.52
CA VAL A 27 21.20 16.22 -15.97
C VAL A 27 21.93 15.02 -15.40
N LYS A 28 22.99 14.56 -16.08
CA LYS A 28 23.75 13.35 -15.69
C LYS A 28 24.20 13.37 -14.21
N ALA A 29 24.54 14.54 -13.67
CA ALA A 29 24.94 14.70 -12.28
C ALA A 29 23.83 14.28 -11.29
N ASP A 30 22.56 14.52 -11.62
CA ASP A 30 21.42 14.14 -10.77
C ASP A 30 21.31 12.61 -10.67
N TYR A 31 21.50 11.91 -11.79
CA TYR A 31 21.50 10.44 -11.84
C TYR A 31 22.69 9.83 -11.09
N LEU A 32 23.85 10.49 -11.11
CA LEU A 32 25.03 10.05 -10.35
C LEU A 32 24.80 10.16 -8.84
N LEU A 33 24.26 11.30 -8.38
CA LEU A 33 23.93 11.48 -6.97
C LEU A 33 22.93 10.44 -6.48
N LEU A 34 21.90 10.15 -7.28
CA LEU A 34 20.93 9.09 -6.95
C LEU A 34 21.60 7.71 -6.90
N ALA A 35 22.47 7.39 -7.85
CA ALA A 35 23.17 6.10 -7.86
C ALA A 35 24.15 5.94 -6.68
N GLU A 36 24.82 7.02 -6.26
CA GLU A 36 25.69 7.05 -5.07
C GLU A 36 24.88 6.88 -3.78
N THR A 37 23.69 7.47 -3.67
CA THR A 37 22.81 7.27 -2.50
C THR A 37 22.37 5.82 -2.34
N VAL A 38 22.11 5.11 -3.44
CA VAL A 38 21.78 3.68 -3.42
C VAL A 38 22.95 2.82 -2.92
N GLN A 39 24.18 3.18 -3.27
CA GLN A 39 25.36 2.43 -2.82
C GLN A 39 25.58 2.57 -1.31
N VAL A 40 25.34 3.77 -0.77
CA VAL A 40 25.45 4.04 0.68
C VAL A 40 24.38 3.29 1.48
N ASP A 41 23.17 3.14 0.95
CA ASP A 41 22.09 2.37 1.60
C ASP A 41 22.27 0.84 1.48
N GLN A 42 23.05 0.36 0.49
CA GLN A 42 23.39 -1.07 0.35
C GLN A 42 24.60 -1.50 1.20
N GLU A 43 25.51 -0.58 1.53
CA GLU A 43 26.66 -0.83 2.42
C GLU A 43 26.35 -0.48 3.89
N GLY A 44 25.12 -0.72 4.33
CA GLY A 44 24.73 -0.68 5.74
C GLY A 44 25.33 -1.80 6.59
N ASP A 45 26.63 -2.10 6.46
CA ASP A 45 27.47 -2.72 7.51
C ASP A 45 28.98 -2.68 7.18
N SER A 46 29.54 -1.50 6.92
CA SER A 46 31.01 -1.37 6.88
C SER A 46 31.49 -0.26 7.81
N GLU A 47 32.18 -0.73 8.86
CA GLU A 47 32.96 0.06 9.80
C GLU A 47 33.71 1.19 9.09
N VAL A 48 33.45 2.42 9.53
CA VAL A 48 34.23 3.58 9.15
C VAL A 48 35.64 3.39 9.69
N HIS A 49 36.54 2.85 8.86
CA HIS A 49 37.97 2.89 9.10
C HIS A 49 38.42 4.36 9.07
N ILE A 50 38.57 4.93 10.25
CA ILE A 50 39.26 6.19 10.47
C ILE A 50 40.76 5.92 10.28
N LEU A 51 41.30 6.32 9.13
CA LEU A 51 42.71 6.70 8.95
C LEU A 51 42.68 8.14 8.43
N SER A 52 42.59 9.13 9.31
CA SER A 52 43.74 9.89 9.80
C SER A 52 44.65 10.35 8.66
N GLU A 53 44.40 11.56 8.16
CA GLU A 53 45.41 12.62 8.09
C GLU A 53 44.74 14.01 7.95
N GLN A 54 45.45 15.02 8.42
CA GLN A 54 44.97 16.25 9.07
C GLN A 54 44.26 17.31 8.19
N PRO A 55 43.55 18.26 8.84
CA PRO A 55 42.49 19.08 8.27
C PRO A 55 42.99 20.45 7.80
N THR A 56 42.29 21.10 6.88
CA THR A 56 42.26 22.56 6.82
C THR A 56 40.91 23.12 6.39
N SER A 57 40.24 23.75 7.35
CA SER A 57 39.54 25.04 7.18
C SER A 57 38.00 25.05 7.19
N ILE A 58 37.50 25.71 8.25
CA ILE A 58 36.25 26.49 8.41
C ILE A 58 34.91 25.74 8.53
N ALA A 59 34.75 24.52 8.01
CA ALA A 59 33.45 23.83 8.08
C ALA A 59 33.01 23.40 9.51
N GLU A 60 33.92 23.40 10.49
CA GLU A 60 33.65 22.91 11.85
C GLU A 60 32.94 23.91 12.78
N LYS A 61 32.80 25.19 12.39
CA LYS A 61 32.05 26.15 13.22
C LYS A 61 30.53 26.11 13.05
N VAL A 62 30.02 25.40 12.05
CA VAL A 62 28.57 25.33 11.78
C VAL A 62 27.93 24.05 12.32
N LYS A 63 28.73 23.01 12.63
CA LYS A 63 28.21 21.70 13.10
C LYS A 63 27.76 21.66 14.56
N SER A 64 28.03 22.68 15.38
CA SER A 64 27.70 22.66 16.81
C SER A 64 26.37 23.33 17.19
N ALA A 65 25.60 23.84 16.23
CA ALA A 65 24.34 24.56 16.50
C ALA A 65 23.05 23.82 16.12
N ILE A 66 23.12 22.61 15.57
CA ILE A 66 21.90 21.84 15.28
C ILE A 66 21.92 20.59 16.15
N LYS A 67 21.44 20.76 17.38
CA LYS A 67 20.93 19.65 18.18
C LYS A 67 19.70 19.13 17.44
N ILE A 68 19.92 18.24 16.48
CA ILE A 68 18.84 17.54 15.79
C ILE A 68 18.25 16.59 16.83
N GLU A 69 17.19 17.05 17.50
CA GLU A 69 16.26 16.14 18.15
C GLU A 69 15.89 15.09 17.10
N ARG A 70 16.18 13.82 17.39
CA ARG A 70 15.72 12.68 16.61
C ARG A 70 14.20 12.80 16.51
N THR A 71 13.74 13.41 15.43
CA THR A 71 12.35 13.34 15.04
C THR A 71 12.23 11.97 14.42
N GLU A 72 11.67 11.00 15.14
CA GLU A 72 11.27 9.73 14.56
C GLU A 72 10.43 10.05 13.32
N THR A 73 10.98 9.82 12.13
CA THR A 73 10.22 9.92 10.89
C THR A 73 9.19 8.80 10.94
N LYS A 74 7.98 9.12 11.40
CA LYS A 74 6.80 8.27 11.25
C LYS A 74 6.76 7.81 9.80
N LYS A 75 6.74 6.48 9.58
CA LYS A 75 6.38 5.91 8.26
C LYS A 75 5.10 6.61 7.81
N VAL A 76 5.19 7.38 6.73
CA VAL A 76 4.01 7.98 6.11
C VAL A 76 3.25 6.81 5.52
N ASP A 77 2.06 6.54 6.03
CA ASP A 77 1.18 5.48 5.52
C ASP A 77 0.80 5.87 4.07
N ASP A 78 1.41 5.18 3.10
CA ASP A 78 1.30 5.43 1.65
C ASP A 78 -0.14 5.34 1.13
N VAL A 79 -1.09 4.85 1.93
CA VAL A 79 -2.51 4.70 1.57
C VAL A 79 -3.41 5.65 2.37
N SER A 80 -2.84 6.46 3.27
CA SER A 80 -3.60 7.44 4.08
C SER A 80 -4.47 8.37 3.25
N TYR A 81 -3.95 8.85 2.10
CA TYR A 81 -4.67 9.77 1.22
C TYR A 81 -5.86 9.13 0.48
N LEU A 82 -5.95 7.80 0.53
CA LEU A 82 -7.05 7.03 -0.06
C LEU A 82 -8.20 6.82 0.93
N LYS A 83 -7.99 7.02 2.24
CA LYS A 83 -9.05 6.98 3.25
C LYS A 83 -10.11 8.03 2.94
N GLY A 84 -11.39 7.67 3.07
CA GLY A 84 -12.50 8.59 2.80
C GLY A 84 -12.94 8.70 1.34
N ARG A 85 -12.09 8.37 0.36
CA ARG A 85 -12.51 8.36 -1.06
C ARG A 85 -13.41 7.16 -1.33
N ASP A 86 -14.32 7.27 -2.29
CA ASP A 86 -15.15 6.14 -2.70
C ASP A 86 -14.39 5.22 -3.64
N TYR A 87 -14.49 3.91 -3.41
CA TYR A 87 -13.75 2.91 -4.18
C TYR A 87 -14.01 3.00 -5.69
N SER A 88 -15.19 3.46 -6.10
CA SER A 88 -15.58 3.68 -7.51
C SER A 88 -14.83 4.85 -8.17
N GLN A 89 -14.33 5.81 -7.39
CA GLN A 89 -13.60 7.00 -7.85
C GLN A 89 -12.09 6.82 -7.89
N LEU A 90 -11.59 5.68 -7.42
CA LEU A 90 -10.17 5.36 -7.40
C LEU A 90 -9.70 4.83 -8.76
N THR A 91 -8.47 5.17 -9.13
CA THR A 91 -7.75 4.60 -10.28
C THR A 91 -7.45 3.12 -10.07
N VAL A 92 -7.07 2.43 -11.15
CA VAL A 92 -6.70 1.00 -11.08
C VAL A 92 -5.52 0.76 -10.12
N GLY A 93 -4.51 1.64 -10.14
CA GLY A 93 -3.35 1.56 -9.25
C GLY A 93 -3.70 1.78 -7.78
N GLU A 94 -4.50 2.81 -7.46
CA GLU A 94 -4.96 3.07 -6.09
C GLU A 94 -5.81 1.92 -5.53
N ARG A 95 -6.67 1.33 -6.37
CA ARG A 95 -7.43 0.13 -5.99
C ARG A 95 -6.51 -1.06 -5.74
N ALA A 96 -5.43 -1.22 -6.52
CA ALA A 96 -4.45 -2.29 -6.31
C ALA A 96 -3.73 -2.12 -4.97
N MET A 97 -3.29 -0.90 -4.63
CA MET A 97 -2.65 -0.58 -3.35
C MET A 97 -3.57 -0.90 -2.16
N ILE A 98 -4.84 -0.48 -2.21
CA ILE A 98 -5.81 -0.82 -1.16
C ILE A 98 -5.99 -2.33 -1.04
N ARG A 99 -6.08 -3.06 -2.15
CA ARG A 99 -6.24 -4.52 -2.13
C ARG A 99 -5.04 -5.22 -1.53
N GLU A 100 -3.83 -4.70 -1.74
CA GLU A 100 -2.62 -5.28 -1.17
C GLU A 100 -2.55 -4.98 0.33
N GLN A 101 -2.69 -3.71 0.70
CA GLN A 101 -2.40 -3.23 2.05
C GLN A 101 -3.55 -3.35 3.06
N SER A 102 -4.81 -3.45 2.60
CA SER A 102 -5.94 -3.53 3.55
C SER A 102 -5.84 -4.80 4.40
N PRO A 103 -5.96 -4.70 5.73
CA PRO A 103 -6.00 -5.86 6.60
C PRO A 103 -7.32 -6.62 6.45
N GLU A 104 -7.36 -7.85 6.94
CA GLU A 104 -8.62 -8.53 7.22
C GLU A 104 -9.36 -7.82 8.36
N TYR A 105 -10.69 -7.77 8.29
CA TYR A 105 -11.49 -7.21 9.38
C TYR A 105 -11.24 -8.02 10.66
N PRO A 106 -10.84 -7.37 11.77
CA PRO A 106 -10.40 -8.07 12.98
C PRO A 106 -11.53 -8.77 13.74
N GLY A 107 -12.79 -8.45 13.43
CA GLY A 107 -13.95 -8.86 14.23
C GLY A 107 -14.13 -7.96 15.46
N SER A 108 -15.37 -7.81 15.91
CA SER A 108 -15.70 -7.12 17.15
C SER A 108 -16.12 -8.12 18.21
N GLU A 109 -15.87 -7.82 19.50
CA GLU A 109 -16.36 -8.67 20.60
C GLU A 109 -17.89 -8.63 20.73
N LYS A 110 -18.53 -7.55 20.28
CA LYS A 110 -19.99 -7.35 20.35
C LYS A 110 -20.50 -6.74 19.05
N GLY A 111 -21.63 -7.25 18.57
CA GLY A 111 -22.31 -6.66 17.42
C GLY A 111 -23.17 -7.66 16.67
N VAL A 112 -23.25 -7.49 15.35
CA VAL A 112 -24.11 -8.30 14.48
C VAL A 112 -23.30 -9.43 13.87
N GLU A 113 -23.74 -10.66 14.09
CA GLU A 113 -23.17 -11.83 13.41
C GLU A 113 -23.63 -11.87 11.97
N VAL A 114 -22.65 -11.83 11.06
CA VAL A 114 -22.89 -11.89 9.62
C VAL A 114 -22.00 -12.93 8.97
N ARG A 115 -22.50 -13.55 7.91
CA ARG A 115 -21.73 -14.36 6.98
C ARG A 115 -21.51 -13.60 5.69
N VAL A 116 -20.28 -13.57 5.21
CA VAL A 116 -19.97 -13.06 3.87
C VAL A 116 -20.44 -14.08 2.85
N THR A 117 -21.20 -13.66 1.84
CA THR A 117 -21.74 -14.58 0.83
C THR A 117 -20.65 -15.46 0.19
N ASP A 118 -20.92 -16.76 0.09
CA ASP A 118 -20.05 -17.75 -0.55
C ASP A 118 -20.14 -17.71 -2.10
N ARG A 119 -20.93 -16.79 -2.65
CA ARG A 119 -21.13 -16.60 -4.08
C ARG A 119 -20.17 -15.58 -4.68
N LEU A 120 -19.26 -15.00 -3.88
CA LEU A 120 -18.24 -14.08 -4.37
C LEU A 120 -17.36 -14.74 -5.46
N ALA A 121 -17.06 -13.95 -6.50
CA ALA A 121 -16.17 -14.37 -7.58
C ALA A 121 -14.71 -14.46 -7.13
N THR A 122 -14.32 -13.68 -6.12
CA THR A 122 -12.99 -13.65 -5.51
C THR A 122 -13.05 -14.21 -4.09
N ASN A 123 -11.92 -14.63 -3.53
CA ASN A 123 -11.82 -15.16 -2.17
C ASN A 123 -12.06 -14.11 -1.07
N TRP A 124 -12.10 -12.83 -1.44
CA TRP A 124 -12.31 -11.72 -0.52
C TRP A 124 -12.99 -10.55 -1.23
N ARG A 125 -13.51 -9.62 -0.43
CA ARG A 125 -14.06 -8.33 -0.87
C ARG A 125 -13.48 -7.21 -0.01
N ILE A 126 -13.04 -6.13 -0.66
CA ILE A 126 -12.69 -4.88 0.02
C ILE A 126 -13.98 -4.14 0.32
N VAL A 127 -14.13 -3.72 1.57
CA VAL A 127 -15.23 -2.90 2.07
C VAL A 127 -14.71 -1.64 2.74
N LYS A 128 -15.54 -0.60 2.77
CA LYS A 128 -15.25 0.66 3.45
C LYS A 128 -16.01 0.67 4.78
N LEU A 129 -15.28 0.75 5.88
CA LEU A 129 -15.85 0.74 7.23
C LEU A 129 -16.44 2.10 7.60
N ALA A 130 -17.11 2.17 8.75
CA ALA A 130 -17.74 3.42 9.20
C ALA A 130 -16.72 4.56 9.41
N ASP A 131 -15.52 4.23 9.89
CA ASP A 131 -14.39 5.15 10.06
C ASP A 131 -13.70 5.55 8.74
N GLN A 132 -14.27 5.15 7.59
CA GLN A 132 -13.75 5.39 6.25
C GLN A 132 -12.46 4.64 5.89
N SER A 133 -12.00 3.73 6.75
CA SER A 133 -10.90 2.82 6.44
C SER A 133 -11.36 1.68 5.52
N TYR A 134 -10.39 1.02 4.89
CA TYR A 134 -10.64 -0.15 4.07
C TYR A 134 -10.26 -1.43 4.82
N SER A 135 -11.08 -2.46 4.68
CA SER A 135 -10.82 -3.79 5.23
C SER A 135 -11.23 -4.89 4.25
N LYS A 136 -10.62 -6.06 4.39
CA LYS A 136 -10.95 -7.29 3.65
C LYS A 136 -11.94 -8.12 4.46
N LEU A 137 -13.02 -8.51 3.79
CA LEU A 137 -13.92 -9.57 4.26
C LEU A 137 -13.70 -10.82 3.41
N LEU A 138 -13.44 -11.95 4.06
CA LEU A 138 -13.19 -13.21 3.38
C LEU A 138 -14.48 -13.93 3.00
N LYS A 139 -14.47 -14.55 1.83
CA LYS A 139 -15.61 -15.28 1.25
C LYS A 139 -16.05 -16.43 2.16
N GLY A 140 -17.35 -16.51 2.47
CA GLY A 140 -17.94 -17.58 3.27
C GLY A 140 -17.58 -17.54 4.76
N VAL A 141 -16.79 -16.55 5.19
CA VAL A 141 -16.36 -16.41 6.59
C VAL A 141 -17.42 -15.65 7.39
N GLN A 142 -17.56 -16.05 8.66
CA GLN A 142 -18.42 -15.39 9.63
C GLN A 142 -17.63 -14.32 10.38
N TYR A 143 -18.23 -13.14 10.54
CA TYR A 143 -17.68 -12.05 11.32
C TYR A 143 -18.72 -11.54 12.30
N VAL A 144 -18.26 -11.07 13.45
CA VAL A 144 -19.04 -10.20 14.32
C VAL A 144 -18.70 -8.76 13.94
N LEU A 145 -19.60 -8.08 13.24
CA LEU A 145 -19.40 -6.67 12.89
C LEU A 145 -19.88 -5.78 14.03
N SER A 146 -19.12 -4.73 14.35
CA SER A 146 -19.64 -3.68 15.24
C SER A 146 -20.95 -3.11 14.65
N GLN A 147 -21.87 -2.62 15.50
CA GLN A 147 -23.15 -2.08 15.03
C GLN A 147 -22.95 -0.97 13.98
N VAL A 148 -21.94 -0.11 14.19
CA VAL A 148 -21.65 1.03 13.32
C VAL A 148 -21.13 0.56 11.96
N ASP A 149 -20.24 -0.44 11.94
CA ASP A 149 -19.72 -1.01 10.69
C ASP A 149 -20.82 -1.79 9.95
N TYR A 150 -21.66 -2.53 10.68
CA TYR A 150 -22.81 -3.20 10.10
C TYR A 150 -23.76 -2.20 9.43
N ASP A 151 -24.09 -1.09 10.09
CA ASP A 151 -24.98 -0.07 9.51
C ASP A 151 -24.38 0.60 8.26
N ALA A 152 -23.06 0.72 8.19
CA ALA A 152 -22.35 1.18 6.98
C ALA A 152 -22.39 0.16 5.84
N LEU A 153 -22.40 -1.14 6.15
CA LEU A 153 -22.23 -2.22 5.16
C LEU A 153 -23.52 -2.99 4.81
N LYS A 154 -24.59 -2.87 5.60
CA LYS A 154 -25.81 -3.70 5.46
C LYS A 154 -26.50 -3.61 4.09
N ASN A 155 -26.28 -2.50 3.37
CA ASN A 155 -26.85 -2.28 2.04
C ASN A 155 -25.87 -2.56 0.91
N GLU A 156 -24.64 -2.99 1.20
CA GLU A 156 -23.64 -3.33 0.18
C GLU A 156 -24.09 -4.55 -0.62
N GLN A 157 -24.05 -4.40 -1.94
CA GLN A 157 -24.43 -5.45 -2.87
C GLN A 157 -23.25 -5.83 -3.76
N VAL A 158 -23.19 -7.12 -4.08
CA VAL A 158 -22.19 -7.68 -4.99
C VAL A 158 -22.87 -8.29 -6.19
N LYS A 159 -22.29 -8.02 -7.36
CA LYS A 159 -22.73 -8.60 -8.62
C LYS A 159 -22.10 -9.97 -8.79
N VAL A 160 -22.91 -11.02 -8.72
CA VAL A 160 -22.50 -12.42 -8.85
C VAL A 160 -23.16 -13.07 -10.06
N LYS A 161 -22.61 -14.19 -10.53
CA LYS A 161 -23.29 -14.98 -11.55
C LYS A 161 -24.54 -15.62 -10.93
N THR A 162 -25.66 -15.60 -11.66
CA THR A 162 -26.86 -16.33 -11.25
C THR A 162 -26.56 -17.81 -11.06
N GLU A 163 -27.25 -18.48 -10.12
CA GLU A 163 -27.07 -19.91 -9.85
C GLU A 163 -27.17 -20.76 -11.14
N ALA A 164 -28.11 -20.41 -12.01
CA ALA A 164 -28.34 -21.08 -13.30
C ALA A 164 -27.16 -20.96 -14.29
N THR A 165 -26.30 -19.97 -14.13
CA THR A 165 -25.19 -19.70 -15.06
C THR A 165 -23.83 -19.62 -14.38
N LYS A 166 -23.70 -20.08 -13.13
CA LYS A 166 -22.43 -19.99 -12.37
C LYS A 166 -21.28 -20.73 -13.05
N THR A 167 -21.59 -21.84 -13.73
CA THR A 167 -20.64 -22.68 -14.48
C THR A 167 -20.35 -22.17 -15.90
N LYS A 168 -21.11 -21.19 -16.40
CA LYS A 168 -20.96 -20.71 -17.78
C LYS A 168 -19.87 -19.64 -17.88
N CYS A 169 -19.09 -19.70 -18.95
CA CYS A 169 -18.08 -18.70 -19.30
C CYS A 169 -18.69 -17.48 -20.03
N CYS A 170 -17.87 -16.47 -20.29
CA CYS A 170 -18.25 -15.13 -20.73
C CYS A 170 -19.20 -15.11 -21.95
N GLY A 171 -20.22 -14.25 -21.91
CA GLY A 171 -21.24 -14.11 -22.98
C GLY A 171 -22.56 -14.85 -22.72
N GLN A 172 -22.54 -15.92 -21.93
CA GLN A 172 -23.75 -16.67 -21.53
C GLN A 172 -24.07 -16.57 -20.03
N ALA A 173 -23.13 -16.02 -19.25
CA ALA A 173 -23.32 -15.79 -17.83
C ALA A 173 -24.30 -14.64 -17.59
N LYS A 174 -25.39 -14.92 -16.87
CA LYS A 174 -26.28 -13.90 -16.33
C LYS A 174 -25.79 -13.52 -14.94
N TYR A 175 -25.97 -12.26 -14.59
CA TYR A 175 -25.54 -11.72 -13.31
C TYR A 175 -26.72 -11.15 -12.54
N GLU A 176 -26.66 -11.26 -11.23
CA GLU A 176 -27.61 -10.69 -10.28
C GLU A 176 -26.86 -9.93 -9.18
N SER A 177 -27.54 -8.98 -8.55
CA SER A 177 -27.05 -8.27 -7.37
C SER A 177 -27.61 -8.95 -6.14
N ILE A 178 -26.74 -9.41 -5.24
CA ILE A 178 -27.10 -9.99 -3.95
C ILE A 178 -26.47 -9.17 -2.82
N ALA A 179 -27.02 -9.28 -1.61
CA ALA A 179 -26.39 -8.70 -0.43
C ALA A 179 -25.00 -9.32 -0.20
N LEU A 180 -24.04 -8.50 0.20
CA LEU A 180 -22.71 -8.98 0.59
C LEU A 180 -22.76 -9.79 1.88
N LEU A 181 -23.60 -9.34 2.83
CA LEU A 181 -23.69 -9.85 4.19
C LEU A 181 -25.04 -10.55 4.39
N GLU A 182 -24.98 -11.76 4.93
CA GLU A 182 -26.13 -12.53 5.40
C GLU A 182 -26.14 -12.47 6.94
N VAL A 183 -27.19 -11.88 7.53
CA VAL A 183 -27.32 -11.82 8.99
C VAL A 183 -27.67 -13.21 9.52
N LEU A 184 -26.97 -13.65 10.56
CA LEU A 184 -27.13 -14.99 11.14
C LEU A 184 -28.01 -15.04 12.39
N ASN A 185 -28.34 -13.87 12.94
CA ASN A 185 -29.21 -13.74 14.11
C ASN A 185 -30.64 -13.40 13.65
N ASP A 186 -31.50 -14.41 13.65
CA ASP A 186 -32.97 -14.25 13.82
C ASP A 186 -33.30 -14.31 15.32
#